data_AF-I6TX69-F1
#
_entry.id   AF-I6TX69-F1
#
_cell.length_a   1.000
_cell.length_b   1.000
_cell.length_c   1.000
_cell.angle_alpha   90.00
_cell.angle_beta   90.00
_cell.angle_gamma   90.00
#
_symmetry.space_group_name_H-M   'P 1'
#
loop_
_entity.id
_entity.type
_entity.pdbx_description
1 polymer ?
#
loop_
_entity_poly.entity_id
_entity_poly.type
_entity_poly.pdbx_seq_one_letter_code
_entity_poly.pdbx_strand_id
1 'polypeptide(L)' 'MFIREVFYCKKYGGMVNAKICPHSEEFHVHIGGTKLRKMIMNGEQPPEYMRRPEVYEVIRSFENPFVE' A
#
# COMPACT_ATOMS: atom_id res chain seq x y z
N MET A 1 -7.62 0.17 -21.89
CA MET A 1 -7.20 1.15 -20.86
C MET A 1 -5.90 0.64 -20.24
N PHE A 2 -4.80 1.39 -20.33
CA PHE A 2 -3.50 0.99 -19.77
C PHE A 2 -3.24 1.79 -18.48
N ILE A 3 -3.04 1.09 -17.36
CA ILE A 3 -2.74 1.70 -16.06
C ILE A 3 -1.25 1.49 -15.79
N ARG A 4 -0.53 2.60 -15.58
CA ARG A 4 0.90 2.56 -15.20
C ARG A 4 1.02 2.14 -13.74
N GLU A 5 2.15 1.54 -13.38
CA GLU A 5 2.45 1.22 -12.00
C GLU A 5 2.34 2.48 -11.12
N VAL A 6 1.70 2.33 -9.97
CA VAL A 6 1.50 3.37 -8.96
C VAL A 6 2.35 3.04 -7.75
N PHE A 7 3.03 4.05 -7.21
CA PHE A 7 3.85 3.95 -6.02
C PHE A 7 3.58 5.13 -5.10
N TYR A 8 3.96 5.00 -3.83
CA TYR A 8 3.90 6.10 -2.89
C TYR A 8 5.17 6.93 -2.99
N CYS A 9 5.05 8.23 -3.27
CA CYS A 9 6.20 9.14 -3.24
C CYS A 9 6.29 9.83 -1.88
N LYS A 10 7.41 9.65 -1.17
CA LYS A 10 7.67 10.28 0.13
C LYS A 10 7.72 11.81 0.07
N LYS A 11 8.09 12.39 -1.09
CA LYS A 11 8.17 13.84 -1.28
C LYS A 11 6.80 14.48 -1.48
N TYR A 12 5.90 13.83 -2.20
CA TYR A 12 4.52 14.29 -2.36
C TYR A 12 3.61 13.88 -1.20
N GLY A 13 3.95 12.81 -0.48
CA GLY A 13 3.09 12.25 0.56
C GLY A 13 1.87 11.53 -0.01
N GLY A 14 1.97 10.98 -1.23
CA GLY A 14 0.81 10.39 -1.91
C GLY A 14 1.14 9.37 -2.99
N MET A 15 0.08 8.69 -3.47
CA MET A 15 0.14 7.73 -4.57
C MET A 15 0.28 8.47 -5.90
N VAL A 16 1.36 8.18 -6.62
CA VAL A 16 1.68 8.79 -7.91
C VAL A 16 2.24 7.73 -8.86
N ASN A 17 2.48 8.11 -10.11
CA ASN A 17 3.13 7.24 -11.08
C ASN A 17 4.31 7.97 -11.74
N ALA A 18 5.13 7.21 -12.48
CA ALA A 18 6.33 7.72 -13.13
C ALA A 18 6.06 8.81 -14.21
N LYS A 19 4.81 8.99 -14.67
CA LYS A 19 4.47 10.07 -15.61
C LYS A 19 4.34 11.42 -14.91
N ILE A 20 3.89 11.44 -13.65
CA ILE A 20 3.56 12.66 -12.91
C ILE A 20 4.54 12.97 -11.77
N CYS A 21 5.37 12.00 -11.39
CA CYS A 21 6.39 12.17 -10.35
C CYS A 21 7.78 12.30 -10.96
N PRO A 22 8.44 13.47 -10.86
CA PRO A 22 9.81 13.67 -11.35
C PRO A 22 10.89 13.24 -10.35
N HIS A 23 10.50 12.70 -9.18
CA HIS A 23 11.46 12.32 -8.13
C HIS A 23 12.17 11.00 -8.45
N SER A 24 13.38 10.86 -7.91
CA SER A 24 14.18 9.64 -7.99
C SER A 24 13.55 8.48 -7.21
N GLU A 25 13.91 7.25 -7.59
CA GLU A 25 13.38 6.02 -6.98
C GLU A 25 13.66 5.89 -5.47
N GLU A 26 14.67 6.58 -4.94
CA GLU A 26 14.93 6.65 -3.49
C GLU A 26 13.75 7.19 -2.65
N PHE A 27 12.89 8.01 -3.28
CA PHE A 27 11.67 8.53 -2.67
C PHE A 27 10.44 7.69 -2.96
N HIS A 28 10.56 6.67 -3.82
CA HIS A 28 9.45 5.81 -4.22
C HIS A 28 9.35 4.62 -3.27
N VAL A 29 8.13 4.33 -2.84
CA VAL A 29 7.81 3.15 -2.05
C VAL A 29 6.81 2.33 -2.84
N HIS A 30 7.26 1.18 -3.32
CA HIS A 30 6.41 0.22 -4.02
C HIS A 30 5.57 -0.56 -3.01
N ILE A 31 4.28 -0.68 -3.29
CA ILE A 31 3.31 -1.31 -2.41
C ILE A 31 3.05 -2.72 -2.91
N GLY A 32 3.78 -3.69 -2.33
CA GLY A 32 3.60 -5.10 -2.66
C GLY A 32 2.39 -5.69 -1.92
N GLY A 33 1.37 -6.14 -2.66
CA GLY A 33 0.19 -6.79 -2.09
C GLY A 33 0.53 -8.03 -1.25
N THR A 34 1.53 -8.82 -1.66
CA THR A 34 2.02 -9.97 -0.89
C THR A 34 2.59 -9.56 0.47
N LYS A 35 3.34 -8.45 0.52
CA LYS A 35 3.88 -7.93 1.79
C LYS A 35 2.75 -7.42 2.69
N LEU A 36 1.79 -6.69 2.12
CA LEU A 36 0.64 -6.18 2.87
C LEU A 36 -0.20 -7.31 3.47
N ARG A 37 -0.52 -8.36 2.71
CA ARG A 37 -1.26 -9.53 3.23
C ARG A 37 -0.48 -10.22 4.35
N LYS A 38 0.83 -10.43 4.19
CA LYS A 38 1.68 -11.00 5.25
C LYS A 38 1.66 -10.15 6.53
N MET A 39 1.76 -8.83 6.43
CA MET A 39 1.67 -7.94 7.59
C MET A 39 0.33 -8.10 8.31
N ILE A 40 -0.78 -8.08 7.56
CA ILE A 40 -2.13 -8.24 8.11
C ILE A 40 -2.29 -9.61 8.80
N MET A 41 -1.84 -10.70 8.15
CA MET A 41 -1.90 -12.06 8.71
C MET A 41 -1.02 -12.22 9.96
N ASN A 42 0.11 -11.51 10.03
CA ASN A 42 0.99 -11.51 11.20
C ASN A 42 0.48 -10.60 12.35
N GLY A 43 -0.64 -9.91 12.16
CA GLY A 43 -1.13 -8.90 13.12
C GLY A 43 -0.28 -7.62 13.16
N GLU A 44 0.63 -7.43 12.21
CA GLU A 44 1.42 -6.20 12.07
C GLU A 44 0.58 -5.10 11.42
N GLN A 45 0.69 -3.88 11.95
CA GLN A 45 0.00 -2.73 11.37
C GLN A 45 0.78 -2.20 10.15
N PRO A 46 0.17 -2.20 8.94
CA PRO A 46 0.81 -1.61 7.77
C PRO A 46 1.04 -0.11 7.97
N PRO A 47 2.01 0.52 7.30
CA PRO A 47 2.24 1.96 7.42
C PRO A 47 1.02 2.79 7.00
N GLU A 48 0.88 4.00 7.54
CA GLU A 48 -0.26 4.90 7.26
C GLU A 48 -0.43 5.23 5.77
N TYR A 49 0.67 5.37 5.03
CA TYR A 49 0.61 5.58 3.58
C TYR A 49 0.07 4.38 2.80
N MET A 50 0.06 3.18 3.41
CA MET A 50 -0.42 1.93 2.82
C MET A 50 -1.81 1.55 3.33
N ARG A 51 -2.26 2.14 4.44
CA ARG A 51 -3.46 1.75 5.17
C ARG A 51 -4.39 2.94 5.36
N ARG A 52 -5.66 2.71 5.07
CA ARG A 52 -6.75 3.51 5.62
C ARG A 52 -7.21 2.85 6.93
N PRO A 53 -7.14 3.53 8.09
CA PRO A 53 -7.50 2.93 9.37
C PRO A 53 -8.88 2.28 9.36
N GLU A 54 -9.87 2.96 8.80
CA GLU A 54 -11.25 2.49 8.70
C GLU A 54 -11.38 1.19 7.89
N VAL A 55 -10.56 1.02 6.84
CA VAL A 55 -10.55 -0.20 6.02
C VAL A 55 -9.79 -1.32 6.74
N TYR A 56 -8.67 -1.00 7.38
CA TYR A 56 -7.87 -1.99 8.08
C TYR A 56 -8.59 -2.60 9.28
N GLU A 57 -9.31 -1.78 10.06
CA GLU A 57 -10.11 -2.30 11.18
C GLU A 57 -11.22 -3.25 10.71
N VAL A 58 -11.85 -2.96 9.57
CA VAL A 58 -12.84 -3.86 8.96
C VAL A 58 -12.17 -5.17 8.55
N ILE A 59 -11.02 -5.13 7.85
CA ILE A 59 -10.29 -6.34 7.46
C ILE A 59 -9.90 -7.18 8.69
N ARG A 60 -9.44 -6.52 9.77
CA ARG A 60 -9.04 -7.17 11.02
C ARG A 60 -10.20 -7.81 11.78
N SER A 61 -11.43 -7.37 11.56
CA SER A 61 -12.62 -7.96 12.20
C SER A 61 -13.00 -9.34 11.67
N PHE A 62 -12.44 -9.77 10.53
CA PHE A 62 -12.66 -11.09 9.96
C PHE A 62 -11.61 -12.08 10.47
N GLU A 63 -12.05 -13.30 10.81
CA GLU A 63 -11.15 -14.40 11.20
C GLU A 63 -10.23 -14.81 10.05
N ASN A 64 -10.79 -14.95 8.84
CA ASN A 64 -10.06 -15.26 7.61
C ASN A 64 -10.39 -14.23 6.51
N PRO A 65 -9.67 -13.10 6.44
CA PRO A 65 -9.98 -12.00 5.51
C PRO A 65 -9.52 -12.24 4.06
N PHE A 66 -8.71 -13.26 3.80
CA PHE A 66 -8.15 -13.55 2.47
C PHE A 66 -8.62 -14.92 1.97
N VAL A 67 -8.86 -15.02 0.66
CA VAL A 67 -9.21 -16.27 -0.02
C VAL A 67 -7.94 -17.08 -0.27
N GLU A 68 -8.00 -18.39 -0.02
CA GLU A 68 -6.93 -19.36 -0.33
C GLU A 68 -6.88 -19.75 -1.80
#